data_AF-A0A951Z895-F1
#
_entry.id   AF-A0A951Z895-F1
#
_cell.length_a   1.000
_cell.length_b   1.000
_cell.length_c   1.000
_cell.angle_alpha   90.00
_cell.angle_beta   90.00
_cell.angle_gamma   90.00
#
_symmetry.space_group_name_H-M   'P 1'
#
loop_
_entity.id
_entity.type
_entity.pdbx_description
1 polymer ?
#
loop_
_entity_poly.entity_id
_entity_poly.type
_entity_poly.pdbx_seq_one_letter_code
_entity_poly.pdbx_strand_id
1 'polypeptide(L)'
;MTILYPSLARSIGSGRWSPFDPGTAEPWDAPPDPAEELARIRDWWRREHTDQRRNYDTRVWPDGFIPGRLRDCEATDDRLGWFTFFALGIFRTLGWNNQGAHKSFVEAAVREGWWQEMAEARFPNNSVTVGELSEAAIPWLKRLEDFARPDVWQIEFPQWRRTISDLYALARWLPDYADTFRLLPVVVDREGLVSLSKLWRISYEPIWQRRGLEGAPLSQSLGLGANWMIREAIRHGLWLGDEAICMQPYAWAATGRLRRLFAERLAYPLGERGHMDLSPEIHGFVVDHLGPDAAFLGDLDLPLQLWNGDGQEQADAMEYSDETET
;
A
#
# COMPACT_ATOMS: atom_id res chain seq x y z
N MET A 1 -59.05 -62.10 5.50
CA MET A 1 -59.04 -61.88 4.03
C MET A 1 -58.01 -60.79 3.76
N THR A 2 -57.07 -60.93 2.83
CA THR A 2 -56.94 -61.92 1.75
C THR A 2 -55.58 -62.65 1.83
N ILE A 3 -55.39 -63.72 1.04
CA ILE A 3 -54.24 -64.64 1.08
C ILE A 3 -53.57 -64.64 -0.31
N LEU A 4 -52.23 -64.59 -0.38
CA LEU A 4 -51.35 -65.55 -1.10
C LEU A 4 -49.91 -65.03 -1.32
N TYR A 5 -48.98 -66.00 -1.38
CA TYR A 5 -47.53 -65.94 -1.64
C TYR A 5 -47.26 -66.29 -3.14
N PRO A 6 -46.01 -66.41 -3.69
CA PRO A 6 -44.64 -66.29 -3.13
C PRO A 6 -43.82 -65.19 -3.90
N SER A 7 -42.48 -65.18 -4.13
CA SER A 7 -41.36 -66.12 -3.93
C SER A 7 -39.96 -65.45 -3.95
N LEU A 8 -38.96 -66.10 -3.34
CA LEU A 8 -37.55 -66.37 -3.78
C LEU A 8 -36.71 -65.30 -4.56
N ALA A 9 -35.39 -65.17 -4.39
CA ALA A 9 -34.45 -65.68 -3.37
C ALA A 9 -33.00 -65.14 -3.59
N ARG A 10 -32.21 -65.05 -2.50
CA ARG A 10 -30.72 -64.98 -2.44
C ARG A 10 -30.05 -63.75 -3.09
N SER A 11 -28.78 -63.41 -2.83
CA SER A 11 -27.87 -63.49 -1.65
C SER A 11 -26.49 -62.94 -2.09
N ILE A 12 -25.61 -62.58 -1.15
CA ILE A 12 -24.18 -62.19 -1.34
C ILE A 12 -23.99 -60.77 -1.94
N GLY A 13 -22.97 -60.04 -1.47
CA GLY A 13 -22.61 -58.67 -1.90
C GLY A 13 -22.80 -57.60 -0.81
N SER A 14 -22.19 -57.71 0.37
CA SER A 14 -20.87 -57.10 0.71
C SER A 14 -20.78 -55.57 0.54
N GLY A 15 -20.54 -54.83 1.64
CA GLY A 15 -20.11 -53.42 1.60
C GLY A 15 -21.25 -52.39 1.57
N ARG A 16 -21.99 -52.24 2.67
CA ARG A 16 -22.93 -51.11 2.82
C ARG A 16 -22.18 -49.84 3.20
N TRP A 17 -21.87 -49.00 2.22
CA TRP A 17 -21.42 -47.62 2.45
C TRP A 17 -22.43 -46.88 3.34
N SER A 18 -21.94 -46.12 4.32
CA SER A 18 -22.79 -45.35 5.25
C SER A 18 -22.19 -43.95 5.38
N PRO A 19 -22.85 -42.89 4.88
CA PRO A 19 -22.23 -41.57 4.68
C PRO A 19 -22.13 -40.73 5.96
N PHE A 20 -22.03 -41.38 7.13
CA PHE A 20 -22.03 -40.74 8.45
C PHE A 20 -21.14 -41.51 9.44
N ASP A 21 -19.85 -41.62 9.11
CA ASP A 21 -18.81 -41.87 10.12
C ASP A 21 -18.14 -40.52 10.49
N PRO A 22 -18.34 -39.99 11.71
CA PRO A 22 -17.70 -38.74 12.13
C PRO A 22 -16.18 -38.83 12.30
N GLY A 23 -15.59 -40.03 12.25
CA GLY A 23 -14.16 -40.26 12.48
C GLY A 23 -13.26 -40.10 11.26
N THR A 24 -13.82 -39.94 10.04
CA THR A 24 -13.04 -39.89 8.79
C THR A 24 -13.40 -38.70 7.89
N ALA A 25 -13.69 -37.55 8.49
CA ALA A 25 -13.54 -36.29 7.77
C ALA A 25 -12.04 -36.01 7.65
N GLU A 26 -11.51 -35.99 6.41
CA GLU A 26 -10.16 -35.50 6.18
C GLU A 26 -10.05 -34.04 6.68
N PRO A 27 -8.92 -33.63 7.29
CA PRO A 27 -8.74 -32.24 7.66
C PRO A 27 -8.84 -31.38 6.40
N TRP A 28 -9.76 -30.43 6.39
CA TRP A 28 -9.73 -29.34 5.41
C TRP A 28 -8.38 -28.67 5.57
N ASP A 29 -7.61 -28.57 4.48
CA ASP A 29 -6.16 -28.36 4.52
C ASP A 29 -5.77 -27.29 5.55
N ALA A 30 -4.97 -27.70 6.53
CA ALA A 30 -4.44 -26.77 7.51
C ALA A 30 -3.64 -25.68 6.76
N PRO A 31 -3.75 -24.40 7.15
CA PRO A 31 -2.91 -23.36 6.55
C PRO A 31 -1.44 -23.78 6.58
N PRO A 32 -0.68 -23.57 5.49
CA PRO A 32 0.72 -23.97 5.44
C PRO A 32 1.49 -23.32 6.59
N ASP A 33 2.59 -23.96 7.02
CA ASP A 33 3.44 -23.38 8.08
C ASP A 33 3.86 -21.97 7.64
N PRO A 34 3.62 -20.92 8.46
CA PRO A 34 3.98 -19.56 8.10
C PRO A 34 5.47 -19.39 7.79
N ALA A 35 6.34 -20.23 8.37
CA ALA A 35 7.76 -20.28 8.01
C ALA A 35 7.99 -20.82 6.59
N GLU A 36 7.23 -21.84 6.17
CA GLU A 36 7.32 -22.45 4.84
C GLU A 36 6.76 -21.53 3.75
N GLU A 37 5.59 -20.91 3.96
CA GLU A 37 5.02 -19.98 2.98
C GLU A 37 5.86 -18.68 2.87
N LEU A 38 6.39 -18.14 3.98
CA LEU A 38 7.33 -17.02 3.92
C LEU A 38 8.65 -17.41 3.24
N ALA A 39 9.13 -18.65 3.41
CA ALA A 39 10.28 -19.17 2.67
C ALA A 39 9.99 -19.31 1.16
N ARG A 40 8.80 -19.78 0.75
CA ARG A 40 8.35 -19.79 -0.67
C ARG A 40 8.39 -18.39 -1.26
N ILE A 41 7.78 -17.40 -0.58
CA ILE A 41 7.75 -16.00 -1.02
C ILE A 41 9.17 -15.43 -1.13
N ARG A 42 10.05 -15.71 -0.16
CA ARG A 42 11.47 -15.30 -0.18
C ARG A 42 12.21 -15.89 -1.37
N ASP A 43 12.08 -17.19 -1.61
CA ASP A 43 12.86 -17.87 -2.64
C ASP A 43 12.29 -17.64 -4.04
N TRP A 44 11.00 -17.35 -4.17
CA TRP A 44 10.41 -16.71 -5.35
C TRP A 44 11.00 -15.32 -5.60
N TRP A 45 11.03 -14.45 -4.59
CA TRP A 45 11.58 -13.10 -4.75
C TRP A 45 13.06 -13.12 -5.14
N ARG A 46 13.87 -13.98 -4.52
CA ARG A 46 15.29 -14.17 -4.90
C ARG A 46 15.48 -14.47 -6.40
N ARG A 47 14.55 -15.21 -7.03
CA ARG A 47 14.54 -15.45 -8.49
C ARG A 47 14.03 -14.23 -9.26
N GLU A 48 12.84 -13.74 -8.92
CA GLU A 48 12.05 -12.85 -9.78
C GLU A 48 12.25 -11.33 -9.54
N HIS A 49 12.87 -10.93 -8.42
CA HIS A 49 12.90 -9.53 -7.95
C HIS A 49 13.36 -8.52 -9.02
N THR A 50 14.32 -8.86 -9.87
CA THR A 50 14.87 -7.90 -10.86
C THR A 50 13.81 -7.45 -11.88
N ASP A 51 13.00 -8.38 -12.40
CA ASP A 51 11.93 -8.03 -13.34
C ASP A 51 10.64 -7.61 -12.63
N GLN A 52 10.36 -8.15 -11.43
CA GLN A 52 9.23 -7.68 -10.62
C GLN A 52 9.41 -6.23 -10.14
N ARG A 53 10.62 -5.84 -9.70
CA ARG A 53 10.98 -4.44 -9.40
C ARG A 53 10.76 -3.55 -10.64
N ARG A 54 11.29 -3.93 -11.80
CA ARG A 54 11.12 -3.16 -13.05
C ARG A 54 9.66 -3.00 -13.45
N ASN A 55 8.88 -4.08 -13.39
CA ASN A 55 7.45 -4.09 -13.70
C ASN A 55 6.59 -3.35 -12.65
N TYR A 56 7.08 -3.23 -11.41
CA TYR A 56 6.44 -2.43 -10.36
C TYR A 56 6.74 -0.94 -10.55
N ASP A 57 8.02 -0.57 -10.61
CA ASP A 57 8.49 0.81 -10.66
C ASP A 57 7.92 1.55 -11.89
N THR A 58 7.89 0.89 -13.06
CA THR A 58 7.31 1.44 -14.31
C THR A 58 5.82 1.74 -14.24
N ARG A 59 5.06 1.04 -13.38
CA ARG A 59 3.62 1.27 -13.14
C ARG A 59 3.35 2.31 -12.06
N VAL A 60 4.37 2.77 -11.34
CA VAL A 60 4.23 3.57 -10.12
C VAL A 60 4.81 4.97 -10.28
N TRP A 61 5.98 5.11 -10.92
CA TRP A 61 6.65 6.40 -11.07
C TRP A 61 6.30 7.07 -12.41
N PRO A 62 5.78 8.32 -12.40
CA PRO A 62 5.66 9.15 -13.60
C PRO A 62 6.99 9.26 -14.34
N ASP A 63 6.94 9.29 -15.67
CA ASP A 63 8.16 9.30 -16.49
C ASP A 63 9.08 10.48 -16.15
N GLY A 64 10.36 10.17 -15.89
CA GLY A 64 11.39 11.14 -15.48
C GLY A 64 11.51 11.40 -13.97
N PHE A 65 10.51 11.00 -13.16
CA PHE A 65 10.57 11.10 -11.70
C PHE A 65 11.38 9.94 -11.09
N ILE A 66 12.24 10.27 -10.12
CA ILE A 66 13.10 9.31 -9.41
C ILE A 66 13.13 9.71 -7.93
N PRO A 67 12.55 8.93 -6.99
CA PRO A 67 12.48 9.32 -5.58
C PRO A 67 13.85 9.60 -4.95
N GLY A 68 14.88 8.82 -5.33
CA GLY A 68 16.25 8.95 -4.83
C GLY A 68 16.89 10.34 -4.96
N ARG A 69 16.35 11.22 -5.83
CA ARG A 69 16.79 12.62 -5.94
C ARG A 69 16.39 13.47 -4.73
N LEU A 70 15.31 13.10 -4.02
CA LEU A 70 14.77 13.87 -2.89
C LEU A 70 15.65 13.82 -1.63
N ARG A 71 16.58 12.87 -1.51
CA ARG A 71 17.51 12.78 -0.37
C ARG A 71 18.23 14.09 -0.13
N ASP A 72 18.79 14.67 -1.19
CA ASP A 72 19.70 15.80 -1.12
C ASP A 72 19.00 17.16 -1.35
N CYS A 73 17.66 17.16 -1.44
CA CYS A 73 16.83 18.36 -1.68
C CYS A 73 15.86 18.65 -0.53
N GLU A 74 15.82 19.88 -0.03
CA GLU A 74 14.72 20.37 0.79
C GLU A 74 13.46 20.58 -0.09
N ALA A 75 12.27 20.58 0.51
CA ALA A 75 11.03 20.87 -0.23
C ALA A 75 10.84 22.36 -0.59
N THR A 76 11.74 23.22 -0.14
CA THR A 76 11.96 24.59 -0.63
C THR A 76 12.58 24.60 -2.04
N ASP A 77 13.47 23.64 -2.32
CA ASP A 77 14.23 23.48 -3.57
C ASP A 77 13.48 22.65 -4.61
N ASP A 78 13.04 21.43 -4.25
CA ASP A 78 12.27 20.54 -5.14
C ASP A 78 10.82 20.36 -4.66
N ARG A 79 10.04 21.46 -4.76
CA ARG A 79 8.59 21.42 -4.50
C ARG A 79 7.87 20.40 -5.38
N LEU A 80 8.25 20.30 -6.66
CA LEU A 80 7.58 19.44 -7.63
C LEU A 80 7.75 17.96 -7.30
N GLY A 81 8.98 17.54 -6.98
CA GLY A 81 9.32 16.18 -6.61
C GLY A 81 8.73 15.76 -5.27
N TRP A 82 8.85 16.60 -4.22
CA TRP A 82 8.24 16.32 -2.93
C TRP A 82 6.71 16.28 -2.99
N PHE A 83 6.07 17.22 -3.70
CA PHE A 83 4.62 17.21 -3.92
C PHE A 83 4.18 15.94 -4.66
N THR A 84 4.90 15.53 -5.70
CA THR A 84 4.60 14.31 -6.48
C THR A 84 4.74 13.04 -5.62
N PHE A 85 5.78 12.95 -4.79
CA PHE A 85 6.00 11.81 -3.90
C PHE A 85 4.88 11.65 -2.87
N PHE A 86 4.51 12.73 -2.18
CA PHE A 86 3.39 12.74 -1.24
C PHE A 86 2.04 12.49 -1.92
N ALA A 87 1.79 13.06 -3.10
CA ALA A 87 0.56 12.84 -3.86
C ALA A 87 0.37 11.37 -4.25
N LEU A 88 1.43 10.70 -4.73
CA LEU A 88 1.42 9.26 -5.00
C LEU A 88 1.19 8.42 -3.73
N GLY A 89 1.58 8.94 -2.55
CA GLY A 89 1.22 8.40 -1.24
C GLY A 89 -0.26 8.56 -0.93
N ILE A 90 -0.81 9.78 -1.05
CA ILE A 90 -2.23 10.08 -0.86
C ILE A 90 -3.12 9.21 -1.76
N PHE A 91 -2.73 9.02 -3.02
CA PHE A 91 -3.50 8.20 -3.96
C PHE A 91 -3.59 6.72 -3.56
N ARG A 92 -2.77 6.21 -2.63
CA ARG A 92 -2.91 4.85 -2.07
C ARG A 92 -4.16 4.66 -1.22
N THR A 93 -4.84 5.75 -0.82
CA THR A 93 -6.17 5.69 -0.20
C THR A 93 -7.29 5.45 -1.23
N LEU A 94 -7.03 5.66 -2.52
CA LEU A 94 -7.99 5.40 -3.60
C LEU A 94 -8.06 3.90 -3.92
N GLY A 95 -9.28 3.41 -4.14
CA GLY A 95 -9.55 1.97 -4.22
C GLY A 95 -8.90 1.22 -5.40
N TRP A 96 -8.63 -0.06 -5.14
CA TRP A 96 -8.34 -1.16 -6.09
C TRP A 96 -7.21 -0.93 -7.11
N ASN A 97 -6.00 -1.44 -6.80
CA ASN A 97 -4.88 -1.73 -7.71
C ASN A 97 -4.50 -0.63 -8.73
N ASN A 98 -4.85 0.62 -8.45
CA ASN A 98 -4.89 1.71 -9.43
C ASN A 98 -3.52 2.36 -9.72
N GLN A 99 -2.41 1.64 -9.52
CA GLN A 99 -1.05 2.17 -9.55
C GLN A 99 -0.75 2.89 -10.87
N GLY A 100 -1.02 2.23 -12.00
CA GLY A 100 -0.85 2.81 -13.33
C GLY A 100 -1.71 4.04 -13.57
N ALA A 101 -2.93 4.12 -13.02
CA ALA A 101 -3.79 5.29 -13.16
C ALA A 101 -3.41 6.44 -12.20
N HIS A 102 -2.79 6.16 -11.04
CA HIS A 102 -2.14 7.20 -10.24
C HIS A 102 -1.02 7.86 -11.05
N LYS A 103 -0.17 7.04 -11.69
CA LYS A 103 0.87 7.50 -12.61
C LYS A 103 0.26 8.32 -13.75
N SER A 104 -0.70 7.76 -14.50
CA SER A 104 -1.32 8.44 -15.64
C SER A 104 -2.10 9.71 -15.30
N PHE A 105 -2.65 9.82 -14.08
CA PHE A 105 -3.26 11.08 -13.60
C PHE A 105 -2.20 12.18 -13.46
N VAL A 106 -1.06 11.88 -12.81
CA VAL A 106 0.06 12.83 -12.68
C VAL A 106 0.63 13.16 -14.05
N GLU A 107 0.78 12.19 -14.94
CA GLU A 107 1.32 12.42 -16.28
C GLU A 107 0.39 13.23 -17.20
N ALA A 108 -0.93 13.09 -17.05
CA ALA A 108 -1.89 14.00 -17.69
C ALA A 108 -1.75 15.42 -17.12
N ALA A 109 -1.74 15.56 -15.79
CA ALA A 109 -1.61 16.83 -15.10
C ALA A 109 -0.30 17.58 -15.40
N VAL A 110 0.81 16.85 -15.58
CA VAL A 110 2.12 17.39 -15.99
C VAL A 110 2.10 17.80 -17.46
N ARG A 111 1.50 16.99 -18.34
CA ARG A 111 1.36 17.30 -19.79
C ARG A 111 0.46 18.52 -20.04
N GLU A 112 -0.53 18.74 -19.17
CA GLU A 112 -1.39 19.92 -19.12
C GLU A 112 -0.76 21.09 -18.33
N GLY A 113 0.46 20.95 -17.83
CA GLY A 113 1.25 21.97 -17.12
C GLY A 113 0.81 22.30 -15.69
N TRP A 114 -0.46 22.10 -15.35
CA TRP A 114 -1.02 22.55 -14.08
C TRP A 114 -0.49 21.80 -12.84
N TRP A 115 0.05 20.59 -12.99
CA TRP A 115 0.71 19.90 -11.88
C TRP A 115 1.88 20.74 -11.32
N GLN A 116 2.64 21.38 -12.20
CA GLN A 116 3.73 22.27 -11.81
C GLN A 116 3.19 23.57 -11.20
N GLU A 117 2.20 24.24 -11.83
CA GLU A 117 1.58 25.46 -11.26
C GLU A 117 1.08 25.23 -9.82
N MET A 118 0.49 24.07 -9.54
CA MET A 118 -0.09 23.73 -8.24
C MET A 118 0.96 23.28 -7.21
N ALA A 119 1.99 22.54 -7.61
CA ALA A 119 3.11 22.18 -6.73
C ALA A 119 3.97 23.40 -6.34
N GLU A 120 4.27 24.26 -7.30
CA GLU A 120 5.13 25.44 -7.09
C GLU A 120 4.42 26.58 -6.35
N ALA A 121 3.08 26.57 -6.27
CA ALA A 121 2.30 27.54 -5.50
C ALA A 121 2.86 27.70 -4.07
N ARG A 122 3.42 28.89 -3.78
CA ARG A 122 4.01 29.21 -2.47
C ARG A 122 2.99 29.96 -1.63
N PHE A 123 2.63 29.38 -0.50
CA PHE A 123 1.68 29.95 0.45
C PHE A 123 2.43 30.71 1.55
N PRO A 124 2.01 31.92 1.95
CA PRO A 124 2.63 32.60 3.08
C PRO A 124 2.27 31.99 4.43
N ASN A 125 3.23 32.03 5.36
CA ASN A 125 3.12 31.46 6.70
C ASN A 125 2.69 32.52 7.74
N ASN A 126 1.76 32.13 8.62
CA ASN A 126 1.41 32.70 9.93
C ASN A 126 1.12 34.21 10.10
N SER A 127 1.15 35.01 9.03
CA SER A 127 0.31 36.19 8.86
C SER A 127 0.21 36.50 7.37
N VAL A 128 -1.00 36.57 6.82
CA VAL A 128 -1.23 36.69 5.37
C VAL A 128 -2.28 37.75 5.09
N THR A 129 -2.01 38.68 4.17
CA THR A 129 -3.05 39.58 3.65
C THR A 129 -3.98 38.81 2.71
N VAL A 130 -5.21 39.29 2.55
CA VAL A 130 -6.20 38.64 1.66
C VAL A 130 -5.70 38.55 0.21
N GLY A 131 -4.84 39.50 -0.23
CA GLY A 131 -4.22 39.48 -1.55
C GLY A 131 -3.27 38.31 -1.76
N GLU A 132 -2.26 38.15 -0.91
CA GLU A 132 -1.23 37.10 -1.06
C GLU A 132 -1.82 35.69 -0.95
N LEU A 133 -2.84 35.51 -0.08
CA LEU A 133 -3.58 34.25 0.00
C LEU A 133 -4.36 33.97 -1.29
N SER A 134 -4.91 35.00 -1.92
CA SER A 134 -5.63 34.87 -3.19
C SER A 134 -4.68 34.49 -4.32
N GLU A 135 -3.51 35.12 -4.43
CA GLU A 135 -2.50 34.81 -5.45
C GLU A 135 -2.01 33.36 -5.36
N ALA A 136 -1.64 32.89 -4.16
CA ALA A 136 -1.21 31.50 -3.94
C ALA A 136 -2.32 30.47 -4.27
N ALA A 137 -3.59 30.87 -4.19
CA ALA A 137 -4.73 30.02 -4.54
C ALA A 137 -5.07 30.00 -6.05
N ILE A 138 -4.53 30.90 -6.89
CA ILE A 138 -4.91 31.01 -8.31
C ILE A 138 -4.77 29.67 -9.09
N PRO A 139 -3.67 28.90 -8.99
CA PRO A 139 -3.54 27.62 -9.70
C PRO A 139 -4.65 26.61 -9.33
N TRP A 140 -5.04 26.61 -8.06
CA TRP A 140 -6.04 25.72 -7.50
C TRP A 140 -7.45 26.13 -7.92
N LEU A 141 -7.75 27.43 -7.87
CA LEU A 141 -9.03 27.99 -8.33
C LEU A 141 -9.23 27.76 -9.84
N LYS A 142 -8.22 28.05 -10.68
CA LYS A 142 -8.22 27.72 -12.12
C LYS A 142 -8.63 26.26 -12.37
N ARG A 143 -8.02 25.33 -11.62
CA ARG A 143 -8.22 23.89 -11.84
C ARG A 143 -9.60 23.41 -11.36
N LEU A 144 -10.19 24.06 -10.35
CA LEU A 144 -11.58 23.83 -9.94
C LEU A 144 -12.57 24.36 -10.99
N GLU A 145 -12.35 25.55 -11.54
CA GLU A 145 -13.17 26.11 -12.64
C GLU A 145 -13.11 25.22 -13.89
N ASP A 146 -11.92 24.77 -14.31
CA ASP A 146 -11.75 23.82 -15.42
C ASP A 146 -12.43 22.46 -15.16
N PHE A 147 -12.58 22.05 -13.90
CA PHE A 147 -13.35 20.85 -13.53
C PHE A 147 -14.87 21.08 -13.43
N ALA A 148 -15.32 22.33 -13.32
CA ALA A 148 -16.73 22.72 -13.27
C ALA A 148 -17.34 23.02 -14.67
N ARG A 149 -16.52 22.98 -15.73
CA ARG A 149 -16.90 23.30 -17.11
C ARG A 149 -18.09 22.45 -17.63
N PRO A 150 -19.15 23.08 -18.16
CA PRO A 150 -20.36 22.38 -18.61
C PRO A 150 -20.23 21.70 -19.98
N ASP A 151 -19.15 21.96 -20.73
CA ASP A 151 -18.88 21.41 -22.06
C ASP A 151 -18.09 20.07 -22.03
N VAL A 152 -17.83 19.53 -20.85
CA VAL A 152 -17.09 18.27 -20.64
C VAL A 152 -18.02 17.06 -20.69
N TRP A 153 -17.97 16.29 -21.78
CA TRP A 153 -18.79 15.07 -21.98
C TRP A 153 -18.47 13.94 -20.98
N GLN A 154 -17.21 13.80 -20.54
CA GLN A 154 -16.78 12.73 -19.64
C GLN A 154 -15.75 13.23 -18.63
N ILE A 155 -15.96 12.91 -17.34
CA ILE A 155 -15.03 13.26 -16.27
C ILE A 155 -13.93 12.19 -16.18
N GLU A 156 -12.75 12.49 -16.71
CA GLU A 156 -11.55 11.66 -16.52
C GLU A 156 -11.03 11.75 -15.07
N PHE A 157 -10.44 10.66 -14.58
CA PHE A 157 -9.86 10.54 -13.23
C PHE A 157 -10.77 11.04 -12.07
N PRO A 158 -12.07 10.69 -12.01
CA PRO A 158 -13.04 11.33 -11.10
C PRO A 158 -12.76 11.09 -9.61
N GLN A 159 -11.97 10.08 -9.24
CA GLN A 159 -11.54 9.86 -7.86
C GLN A 159 -10.38 10.78 -7.47
N TRP A 160 -9.40 10.99 -8.35
CA TRP A 160 -8.28 11.91 -8.12
C TRP A 160 -8.73 13.38 -8.14
N ARG A 161 -9.73 13.75 -8.96
CA ARG A 161 -10.34 15.09 -8.87
C ARG A 161 -10.96 15.40 -7.49
N ARG A 162 -11.31 14.37 -6.70
CA ARG A 162 -11.83 14.54 -5.33
C ARG A 162 -10.73 14.76 -4.28
N THR A 163 -9.48 14.37 -4.55
CA THR A 163 -8.36 14.60 -3.63
C THR A 163 -7.75 16.00 -3.74
N ILE A 164 -8.34 16.91 -4.53
CA ILE A 164 -7.81 18.29 -4.71
C ILE A 164 -7.75 19.04 -3.36
N SER A 165 -8.64 18.74 -2.40
CA SER A 165 -8.56 19.26 -1.03
C SER A 165 -7.33 18.77 -0.26
N ASP A 166 -7.02 17.47 -0.37
CA ASP A 166 -5.85 16.87 0.27
C ASP A 166 -4.56 17.37 -0.38
N LEU A 167 -4.56 17.50 -1.71
CA LEU A 167 -3.44 18.06 -2.47
C LEU A 167 -3.23 19.56 -2.16
N TYR A 168 -4.29 20.34 -1.92
CA TYR A 168 -4.17 21.74 -1.49
C TYR A 168 -3.54 21.83 -0.09
N ALA A 169 -4.02 21.01 0.84
CA ALA A 169 -3.47 20.91 2.19
C ALA A 169 -2.01 20.44 2.18
N LEU A 170 -1.66 19.52 1.27
CA LEU A 170 -0.29 19.07 0.99
C LEU A 170 0.58 20.23 0.49
N ALA A 171 0.19 20.92 -0.57
CA ALA A 171 0.99 22.00 -1.16
C ALA A 171 1.21 23.18 -0.20
N ARG A 172 0.20 23.52 0.61
CA ARG A 172 0.29 24.60 1.60
C ARG A 172 1.38 24.36 2.66
N TRP A 173 1.46 23.14 3.20
CA TRP A 173 2.39 22.79 4.29
C TRP A 173 3.51 21.84 3.83
N LEU A 174 3.80 21.83 2.52
CA LEU A 174 4.77 20.91 1.90
C LEU A 174 6.17 20.93 2.54
N PRO A 175 6.76 22.08 2.95
CA PRO A 175 8.05 22.10 3.63
C PRO A 175 8.01 21.28 4.93
N ASP A 176 7.07 21.61 5.82
CA ASP A 176 6.90 20.98 7.13
C ASP A 176 6.60 19.47 7.03
N TYR A 177 5.84 19.02 6.03
CA TYR A 177 5.63 17.59 5.80
C TYR A 177 6.87 16.88 5.26
N ALA A 178 7.63 17.49 4.36
CA ALA A 178 8.87 16.91 3.85
C ALA A 178 9.93 16.84 4.95
N ASP A 179 10.07 17.89 5.78
CA ASP A 179 10.94 17.89 6.94
C ASP A 179 10.50 16.85 7.97
N THR A 180 9.19 16.75 8.27
CA THR A 180 8.62 15.67 9.09
C THR A 180 9.04 14.30 8.57
N PHE A 181 8.91 14.05 7.26
CA PHE A 181 9.30 12.79 6.63
C PHE A 181 10.81 12.54 6.76
N ARG A 182 11.64 13.49 6.31
CA ARG A 182 13.11 13.43 6.38
C ARG A 182 13.60 13.15 7.81
N LEU A 183 12.90 13.66 8.83
CA LEU A 183 13.21 13.50 10.24
C LEU A 183 12.66 12.23 10.92
N LEU A 184 11.87 11.39 10.24
CA LEU A 184 11.32 10.16 10.82
C LEU A 184 12.40 9.21 11.41
N PRO A 185 13.54 8.92 10.73
CA PRO A 185 14.58 8.07 11.32
C PRO A 185 15.14 8.65 12.62
N VAL A 186 15.37 9.96 12.65
CA VAL A 186 15.90 10.71 13.82
C VAL A 186 14.90 10.77 14.98
N VAL A 187 13.61 10.55 14.70
CA VAL A 187 12.57 10.38 15.74
C VAL A 187 12.53 8.95 16.25
N VAL A 188 12.52 7.95 15.36
CA VAL A 188 12.47 6.52 15.72
C VAL A 188 13.70 6.09 16.51
N ASP A 189 14.90 6.55 16.12
CA ASP A 189 16.17 6.32 16.84
C ASP A 189 16.13 6.81 18.30
N ARG A 190 15.44 7.92 18.57
CA ARG A 190 15.45 8.59 19.88
C ARG A 190 14.30 8.19 20.79
N GLU A 191 13.10 8.03 20.23
CA GLU A 191 11.86 7.80 20.97
C GLU A 191 11.42 6.32 20.89
N GLY A 192 12.08 5.49 20.07
CA GLY A 192 11.76 4.09 19.83
C GLY A 192 10.56 3.90 18.90
N LEU A 193 9.78 2.84 19.14
CA LEU A 193 8.57 2.54 18.36
C LEU A 193 7.43 3.54 18.65
N VAL A 194 7.40 4.59 17.83
CA VAL A 194 6.36 5.63 17.76
C VAL A 194 5.17 5.22 16.88
N SER A 195 4.02 5.86 17.07
CA SER A 195 2.84 5.70 16.21
C SER A 195 2.93 6.65 15.02
N LEU A 196 2.93 6.09 13.81
CA LEU A 196 3.03 6.86 12.57
C LEU A 196 1.73 7.66 12.32
N SER A 197 0.57 7.09 12.68
CA SER A 197 -0.72 7.78 12.58
C SER A 197 -0.83 9.02 13.48
N LYS A 198 -0.10 9.04 14.61
CA LYS A 198 0.11 10.24 15.41
C LYS A 198 1.06 11.21 14.72
N LEU A 199 2.24 10.76 14.30
CA LEU A 199 3.26 11.64 13.71
C LEU A 199 2.77 12.45 12.50
N TRP A 200 1.77 11.97 11.74
CA TRP A 200 1.14 12.75 10.66
C TRP A 200 0.13 13.83 11.11
N ARG A 201 0.06 14.15 12.40
CA ARG A 201 -0.75 15.23 12.99
C ARG A 201 0.13 16.40 13.43
N ILE A 202 0.84 16.99 12.47
CA ILE A 202 2.01 17.87 12.70
C ILE A 202 1.81 18.87 13.84
N SER A 203 0.83 19.77 13.74
CA SER A 203 0.57 20.81 14.75
C SER A 203 0.06 20.30 16.11
N TYR A 204 -0.23 19.00 16.27
CA TYR A 204 -0.73 18.41 17.52
C TYR A 204 0.30 17.58 18.29
N GLU A 205 1.31 17.02 17.62
CA GLU A 205 2.29 16.16 18.29
C GLU A 205 3.44 16.99 18.92
N PRO A 206 3.73 16.84 20.23
CA PRO A 206 4.72 17.67 20.92
C PRO A 206 6.13 17.62 20.34
N ILE A 207 6.49 16.57 19.60
CA ILE A 207 7.81 16.42 18.97
C ILE A 207 8.01 17.35 17.77
N TRP A 208 6.94 17.66 17.04
CA TRP A 208 6.94 18.58 15.90
C TRP A 208 6.73 20.04 16.36
N GLN A 209 5.86 20.26 17.34
CA GLN A 209 5.72 21.55 18.04
C GLN A 209 7.07 22.05 18.60
N ARG A 210 7.88 21.16 19.21
CA ARG A 210 9.24 21.49 19.69
C ARG A 210 10.22 21.89 18.57
N ARG A 211 9.92 21.58 17.31
CA ARG A 211 10.71 21.98 16.13
C ARG A 211 10.11 23.18 15.38
N GLY A 212 8.93 23.66 15.80
CA GLY A 212 8.20 24.73 15.10
C GLY A 212 7.52 24.29 13.80
N LEU A 213 7.35 22.98 13.57
CA LEU A 213 6.67 22.46 12.38
C LEU A 213 5.14 22.52 12.56
N GLU A 214 4.44 22.91 11.52
CA GLU A 214 2.99 23.02 11.47
C GLU A 214 2.39 22.27 10.28
N GLY A 215 1.10 21.94 10.34
CA GLY A 215 0.45 21.25 9.23
C GLY A 215 -0.95 20.75 9.55
N ALA A 216 -1.76 20.60 8.50
CA ALA A 216 -3.02 19.88 8.62
C ALA A 216 -2.74 18.38 8.89
N PRO A 217 -3.65 17.64 9.55
CA PRO A 217 -3.49 16.21 9.75
C PRO A 217 -3.50 15.44 8.42
N LEU A 218 -2.36 14.88 8.01
CA LEU A 218 -2.25 13.99 6.84
C LEU A 218 -2.57 12.53 7.15
N SER A 219 -2.79 12.17 8.42
CA SER A 219 -3.00 10.78 8.85
C SER A 219 -4.11 10.05 8.08
N GLN A 220 -5.18 10.77 7.70
CA GLN A 220 -6.29 10.25 6.92
C GLN A 220 -6.00 10.26 5.41
N SER A 221 -5.43 11.36 4.90
CA SER A 221 -5.13 11.56 3.48
C SER A 221 -4.05 10.60 2.97
N LEU A 222 -3.06 10.25 3.79
CA LEU A 222 -2.04 9.24 3.47
C LEU A 222 -2.53 7.81 3.74
N GLY A 223 -3.12 7.55 4.91
CA GLY A 223 -3.47 6.19 5.33
C GLY A 223 -2.29 5.21 5.18
N LEU A 224 -2.53 4.05 4.54
CA LEU A 224 -1.49 3.06 4.22
C LEU A 224 -0.42 3.57 3.23
N GLY A 225 -0.69 4.69 2.55
CA GLY A 225 0.28 5.39 1.70
C GLY A 225 1.51 5.86 2.46
N ALA A 226 1.39 6.10 3.77
CA ALA A 226 2.53 6.45 4.62
C ALA A 226 3.57 5.30 4.71
N ASN A 227 3.10 4.06 4.91
CA ASN A 227 3.99 2.88 4.94
C ASN A 227 4.62 2.63 3.56
N TRP A 228 3.83 2.79 2.50
CA TRP A 228 4.33 2.70 1.12
C TRP A 228 5.42 3.75 0.85
N MET A 229 5.22 5.02 1.23
CA MET A 229 6.24 6.06 1.08
C MET A 229 7.53 5.70 1.82
N ILE A 230 7.44 5.19 3.05
CA ILE A 230 8.59 4.75 3.85
C ILE A 230 9.34 3.60 3.16
N ARG A 231 8.60 2.63 2.61
CA ARG A 231 9.19 1.52 1.84
C ARG A 231 9.91 2.00 0.58
N GLU A 232 9.30 2.90 -0.18
CA GLU A 232 9.93 3.47 -1.37
C GLU A 232 11.12 4.38 -1.03
N ALA A 233 11.08 5.07 0.11
CA ALA A 233 12.18 5.85 0.62
C ALA A 233 13.42 4.99 0.92
N ILE A 234 13.21 3.79 1.47
CA ILE A 234 14.28 2.79 1.64
C ILE A 234 14.72 2.21 0.29
N ARG A 235 13.79 1.71 -0.55
CA ARG A 235 14.08 1.10 -1.86
C ARG A 235 14.87 2.01 -2.81
N HIS A 236 14.61 3.31 -2.78
CA HIS A 236 15.25 4.31 -3.65
C HIS A 236 16.33 5.16 -2.94
N GLY A 237 16.69 4.84 -1.69
CA GLY A 237 17.84 5.44 -1.01
C GLY A 237 17.68 6.91 -0.59
N LEU A 238 16.47 7.31 -0.18
CA LEU A 238 16.23 8.57 0.56
C LEU A 238 16.83 8.52 1.96
N TRP A 239 16.89 7.31 2.55
CA TRP A 239 17.62 7.00 3.78
C TRP A 239 18.64 5.91 3.48
N LEU A 240 19.76 5.92 4.21
CA LEU A 240 20.88 4.99 3.99
C LEU A 240 21.39 4.43 5.32
N GLY A 241 21.98 3.22 5.28
CA GLY A 241 22.57 2.59 6.47
C GLY A 241 21.57 2.47 7.62
N ASP A 242 21.97 2.94 8.80
CA ASP A 242 21.19 2.83 10.04
C ASP A 242 19.82 3.53 9.96
N GLU A 243 19.71 4.63 9.21
CA GLU A 243 18.41 5.30 8.96
C GLU A 243 17.44 4.39 8.21
N ALA A 244 17.93 3.70 7.18
CA ALA A 244 17.13 2.76 6.40
C ALA A 244 16.77 1.51 7.21
N ILE A 245 17.64 1.08 8.14
CA ILE A 245 17.40 -0.06 9.03
C ILE A 245 16.35 0.28 10.10
N CYS A 246 16.47 1.43 10.78
CA CYS A 246 15.51 1.81 11.84
C CYS A 246 14.09 2.07 11.31
N MET A 247 13.94 2.39 10.01
CA MET A 247 12.65 2.61 9.36
C MET A 247 11.99 1.34 8.79
N GLN A 248 12.67 0.19 8.76
CA GLN A 248 12.09 -1.08 8.26
C GLN A 248 10.78 -1.50 8.97
N PRO A 249 10.59 -1.31 10.29
CA PRO A 249 9.32 -1.58 10.97
C PRO A 249 8.13 -0.76 10.47
N TYR A 250 8.34 0.33 9.73
CA TYR A 250 7.29 1.21 9.23
C TYR A 250 6.95 1.01 7.74
N ALA A 251 7.69 0.15 7.04
CA ALA A 251 7.63 -0.05 5.59
C ALA A 251 6.56 -1.06 5.11
N TRP A 252 5.62 -1.48 5.97
CA TRP A 252 4.68 -2.57 5.69
C TRP A 252 3.24 -2.07 5.67
N ALA A 253 2.66 -1.97 4.48
CA ALA A 253 1.31 -1.49 4.26
C ALA A 253 0.29 -2.60 4.49
N ALA A 254 -0.56 -2.47 5.52
CA ALA A 254 -1.62 -3.43 5.88
C ALA A 254 -2.80 -3.47 4.86
N THR A 255 -2.52 -3.73 3.59
CA THR A 255 -3.49 -3.71 2.47
C THR A 255 -4.51 -4.86 2.56
N GLY A 256 -5.59 -4.76 1.79
CA GLY A 256 -6.56 -5.85 1.63
C GLY A 256 -6.04 -7.07 0.83
N ARG A 257 -4.82 -7.02 0.28
CA ARG A 257 -4.09 -8.21 -0.19
C ARG A 257 -3.27 -8.79 0.96
N LEU A 258 -2.41 -7.97 1.58
CA LEU A 258 -1.50 -8.42 2.63
C LEU A 258 -2.25 -9.06 3.82
N ARG A 259 -3.33 -8.43 4.29
CA ARG A 259 -4.11 -8.97 5.42
C ARG A 259 -4.89 -10.24 5.08
N ARG A 260 -5.17 -10.50 3.79
CA ARG A 260 -5.73 -11.77 3.32
C ARG A 260 -4.66 -12.85 3.28
N LEU A 261 -3.49 -12.58 2.69
CA LEU A 261 -2.33 -13.48 2.74
C LEU A 261 -2.01 -13.90 4.19
N PHE A 262 -2.01 -12.94 5.11
CA PHE A 262 -1.77 -13.17 6.53
C PHE A 262 -2.83 -14.05 7.21
N ALA A 263 -4.12 -13.84 6.92
CA ALA A 263 -5.20 -14.65 7.49
C ALA A 263 -5.37 -16.04 6.82
N GLU A 264 -5.19 -16.11 5.49
CA GLU A 264 -5.51 -17.27 4.64
C GLU A 264 -4.32 -18.24 4.51
N ARG A 265 -3.07 -17.74 4.55
CA ARG A 265 -1.84 -18.53 4.31
C ARG A 265 -0.81 -18.49 5.43
N LEU A 266 -0.89 -17.53 6.36
CA LEU A 266 0.06 -17.39 7.50
C LEU A 266 -0.61 -17.55 8.87
N ALA A 267 -1.89 -17.95 8.92
CA ALA A 267 -2.70 -18.16 10.12
C ALA A 267 -2.71 -17.00 11.16
N TYR A 268 -2.33 -15.78 10.75
CA TYR A 268 -2.12 -14.63 11.63
C TYR A 268 -3.01 -13.44 11.19
N PRO A 269 -4.28 -13.37 11.63
CA PRO A 269 -5.25 -12.42 11.10
C PRO A 269 -5.06 -10.99 11.64
N LEU A 270 -4.45 -10.12 10.83
CA LEU A 270 -4.20 -8.68 11.05
C LEU A 270 -5.46 -7.77 11.11
N GLY A 271 -6.62 -8.31 11.49
CA GLY A 271 -7.88 -7.57 11.66
C GLY A 271 -8.58 -7.08 10.37
N GLU A 272 -9.83 -6.64 10.53
CA GLU A 272 -10.74 -6.28 9.41
C GLU A 272 -10.30 -5.05 8.61
N ARG A 273 -9.63 -4.07 9.24
CA ARG A 273 -9.31 -2.77 8.65
C ARG A 273 -7.81 -2.50 8.68
N GLY A 274 -7.27 -2.07 7.54
CA GLY A 274 -5.85 -1.70 7.44
C GLY A 274 -5.59 -0.37 8.14
N HIS A 275 -4.53 -0.32 8.95
CA HIS A 275 -4.07 0.89 9.63
C HIS A 275 -2.54 0.96 9.56
N MET A 276 -1.98 2.18 9.47
CA MET A 276 -0.53 2.34 9.24
C MET A 276 0.34 1.90 10.41
N ASP A 277 -0.21 1.90 11.63
CA ASP A 277 0.48 1.46 12.84
C ASP A 277 0.46 -0.07 13.03
N LEU A 278 -0.12 -0.85 12.11
CA LEU A 278 0.05 -2.32 12.07
C LEU A 278 1.41 -2.73 11.48
N SER A 279 2.13 -1.79 10.85
CA SER A 279 3.41 -2.08 10.18
C SER A 279 4.46 -2.73 11.08
N PRO A 280 4.67 -2.32 12.35
CA PRO A 280 5.67 -2.94 13.21
C PRO A 280 5.30 -4.37 13.63
N GLU A 281 4.01 -4.69 13.73
CA GLU A 281 3.50 -6.04 14.01
C GLU A 281 3.76 -6.97 12.81
N ILE A 282 3.45 -6.50 11.60
CA ILE A 282 3.75 -7.22 10.35
C ILE A 282 5.25 -7.48 10.22
N HIS A 283 6.08 -6.45 10.45
CA HIS A 283 7.53 -6.56 10.42
C HIS A 283 8.05 -7.56 11.44
N GLY A 284 7.58 -7.49 12.70
CA GLY A 284 7.95 -8.42 13.77
C GLY A 284 7.65 -9.87 13.37
N PHE A 285 6.43 -10.14 12.92
CA PHE A 285 6.03 -11.47 12.46
C PHE A 285 6.96 -12.01 11.36
N VAL A 286 7.30 -11.21 10.35
CA VAL A 286 8.18 -11.66 9.26
C VAL A 286 9.64 -11.82 9.74
N VAL A 287 10.12 -10.97 10.64
CA VAL A 287 11.46 -11.10 11.26
C VAL A 287 11.56 -12.37 12.11
N ASP A 288 10.52 -12.72 12.87
CA ASP A 288 10.53 -13.91 13.72
C ASP A 288 10.61 -15.23 12.91
N HIS A 289 10.11 -15.23 11.66
CA HIS A 289 10.13 -16.40 10.77
C HIS A 289 11.30 -16.42 9.76
N LEU A 290 11.73 -15.26 9.24
CA LEU A 290 12.78 -15.16 8.21
C LEU A 290 14.12 -14.59 8.71
N GLY A 291 14.16 -13.99 9.90
CA GLY A 291 15.36 -13.37 10.46
C GLY A 291 15.98 -12.35 9.49
N PRO A 292 17.28 -12.47 9.15
CA PRO A 292 17.95 -11.54 8.21
C PRO A 292 17.32 -11.44 6.81
N ASP A 293 16.57 -12.45 6.36
CA ASP A 293 15.91 -12.42 5.04
C ASP A 293 14.62 -11.58 5.02
N ALA A 294 14.09 -11.15 6.17
CA ALA A 294 12.85 -10.40 6.29
C ALA A 294 12.84 -9.04 5.55
N ALA A 295 14.01 -8.48 5.25
CA ALA A 295 14.12 -7.27 4.43
C ALA A 295 13.86 -7.51 2.92
N PHE A 296 13.76 -8.77 2.47
CA PHE A 296 13.54 -9.18 1.09
C PHE A 296 14.41 -8.41 0.06
N LEU A 297 15.73 -8.51 0.21
CA LEU A 297 16.73 -7.82 -0.64
C LEU A 297 16.61 -6.27 -0.64
N GLY A 298 15.91 -5.70 0.34
CA GLY A 298 15.63 -4.27 0.48
C GLY A 298 14.23 -3.83 0.01
N ASP A 299 13.39 -4.73 -0.50
CA ASP A 299 12.03 -4.40 -0.95
C ASP A 299 10.95 -4.52 0.13
N LEU A 300 11.28 -5.11 1.28
CA LEU A 300 10.43 -5.20 2.48
C LEU A 300 9.08 -5.84 2.15
N ASP A 301 7.94 -5.14 2.27
CA ASP A 301 6.63 -5.77 2.05
C ASP A 301 6.28 -6.10 0.59
N LEU A 302 7.03 -5.54 -0.39
CA LEU A 302 6.69 -5.61 -1.81
C LEU A 302 6.45 -7.04 -2.34
N PRO A 303 7.23 -8.08 -1.97
CA PRO A 303 6.98 -9.43 -2.45
C PRO A 303 5.61 -9.93 -1.98
N LEU A 304 5.22 -9.67 -0.73
CA LEU A 304 3.91 -10.05 -0.18
C LEU A 304 2.78 -9.21 -0.79
N GLN A 305 3.05 -7.98 -1.24
CA GLN A 305 2.11 -7.18 -2.02
C GLN A 305 1.98 -7.64 -3.49
N LEU A 306 2.90 -8.46 -4.00
CA LEU A 306 2.92 -8.96 -5.38
C LEU A 306 2.62 -10.46 -5.52
N TRP A 307 2.83 -11.26 -4.47
CA TRP A 307 2.58 -12.71 -4.42
C TRP A 307 1.12 -13.06 -4.77
N ASN A 308 0.95 -14.14 -5.52
CA ASN A 308 -0.36 -14.70 -5.89
C ASN A 308 -0.35 -16.25 -5.79
N GLY A 309 0.54 -16.82 -4.97
CA GLY A 309 0.90 -18.24 -4.99
C GLY A 309 1.96 -18.57 -6.06
N ASP A 310 2.48 -19.80 -6.01
CA ASP A 310 3.20 -20.39 -7.14
C ASP A 310 2.19 -20.77 -8.23
N GLY A 311 2.52 -20.50 -9.50
CA GLY A 311 1.58 -20.61 -10.63
C GLY A 311 1.05 -22.02 -10.97
N GLN A 312 1.42 -23.04 -10.21
CA GLN A 312 0.91 -24.41 -10.35
C GLN A 312 -0.43 -24.59 -9.63
N GLU A 313 -0.68 -23.91 -8.51
CA GLU A 313 -1.97 -23.98 -7.77
C GLU A 313 -3.17 -23.47 -8.62
N GLN A 314 -2.92 -22.78 -9.74
CA GLN A 314 -3.95 -22.38 -10.73
C GLN A 314 -3.94 -23.24 -12.01
N ALA A 315 -2.85 -23.95 -12.31
CA ALA A 315 -2.80 -24.89 -13.44
C ALA A 315 -3.52 -26.19 -13.08
N ASP A 316 -3.18 -26.77 -11.92
CA ASP A 316 -3.77 -28.00 -11.41
C ASP A 316 -5.30 -27.86 -11.24
N ALA A 317 -5.76 -26.66 -10.83
CA ALA A 317 -7.18 -26.33 -10.70
C ALA A 317 -7.94 -26.18 -12.04
N MET A 318 -7.23 -25.97 -13.15
CA MET A 318 -7.81 -25.97 -14.51
C MET A 318 -7.77 -27.36 -15.16
N GLU A 319 -6.69 -28.13 -14.99
CA GLU A 319 -6.63 -29.51 -15.48
C GLU A 319 -7.71 -30.38 -14.81
N TYR A 320 -7.94 -30.22 -13.50
CA TYR A 320 -9.01 -30.97 -12.81
C TYR A 320 -10.44 -30.61 -13.25
N SER A 321 -10.66 -29.43 -13.85
CA SER A 321 -11.97 -29.09 -14.43
C SER A 321 -12.19 -29.69 -15.82
N ASP A 322 -11.16 -29.79 -16.66
CA ASP A 322 -11.29 -30.40 -17.99
C ASP A 322 -11.40 -31.94 -17.90
N GLU A 323 -10.70 -32.60 -16.94
CA GLU A 323 -10.82 -34.05 -16.73
C GLU A 323 -12.16 -34.50 -16.10
N THR A 324 -13.04 -33.57 -15.68
CA THR A 324 -14.34 -33.90 -15.07
C THR A 324 -15.57 -33.63 -15.95
N GLU A 325 -15.39 -33.14 -17.19
CA GLU A 325 -16.45 -33.04 -18.21
C GLU A 325 -16.17 -33.94 -19.46
N THR A 326 -16.21 -35.28 -19.29
CA THR A 326 -16.30 -36.24 -20.43
C THR A 326 -17.20 -37.45 -20.17
#